data_AF-A0A9P7Z7M9-F1
#
_entry.id   AF-A0A9P7Z7M9-F1
#
_cell.length_a   1.000
_cell.length_b   1.000
_cell.length_c   1.000
_cell.angle_alpha   90.00
_cell.angle_beta   90.00
_cell.angle_gamma   90.00
#
_symmetry.space_group_name_H-M   'P 1'
#
loop_
_entity.id
_entity.type
_entity.pdbx_description
1 polymer ?
#
loop_
_entity_poly.entity_id
_entity_poly.type
_entity_poly.pdbx_seq_one_letter_code
_entity_poly.pdbx_strand_id
1 'polypeptide(L)'
;GDRVYVDPQPTCGTCHYFRQRRKSLCVNCCFRESISLSSQRVRRCAPATIRSTVRVHHIASPDFAALPPSIGFATASRLGYIGASFAGLKKAIVGPGKTLLINGATGISGYAAVAIALGLGCTKTSGIRRNKIHLAVVGDLSKSGRVVTVS
;
A
#
# COMPACT_ATOMS: atom_id res chain seq x y z
N GLY A 1 6.07 23.48 8.81
CA GLY A 1 4.72 23.44 9.39
C GLY A 1 3.78 22.56 8.59
N ASP A 2 4.04 22.44 7.28
CA ASP A 2 3.21 21.67 6.36
C ASP A 2 3.05 20.20 6.77
N ARG A 3 1.84 19.70 6.60
CA ARG A 3 1.50 18.29 6.84
C ARG A 3 1.85 17.52 5.58
N VAL A 4 2.76 16.56 5.70
CA VAL A 4 3.20 15.75 4.57
C VAL A 4 3.15 14.27 4.90
N TYR A 5 2.77 13.47 3.90
CA TYR A 5 2.99 12.04 3.87
C TYR A 5 4.28 11.77 3.12
N VAL A 6 5.14 10.93 3.67
CA VAL A 6 6.43 10.54 3.07
C VAL A 6 6.27 9.16 2.47
N ASP A 7 6.57 9.02 1.18
CA ASP A 7 6.53 7.73 0.51
C ASP A 7 7.67 6.84 1.07
N PRO A 8 7.35 5.63 1.55
CA PRO A 8 8.34 4.68 2.03
C PRO A 8 9.24 4.15 0.91
N GLN A 9 8.91 4.39 -0.36
CA GLN A 9 9.62 3.90 -1.54
C GLN A 9 10.34 5.05 -2.30
N PRO A 10 11.50 5.52 -1.83
CA PRO A 10 12.27 6.54 -2.52
C PRO A 10 12.70 6.09 -3.91
N THR A 11 12.67 7.03 -4.85
CA THR A 11 13.11 6.78 -6.22
C THR A 11 14.26 7.70 -6.61
N CYS A 12 15.15 7.23 -7.49
CA CYS A 12 16.37 7.98 -7.84
C CYS A 12 16.16 9.20 -8.74
N GLY A 13 14.93 9.44 -9.23
CA GLY A 13 14.63 10.57 -10.12
C GLY A 13 15.22 10.51 -11.53
N THR A 14 16.14 9.58 -11.82
CA THR A 14 17.02 9.70 -13.01
C THR A 14 17.09 8.46 -13.90
N CYS A 15 16.81 7.25 -13.37
CA CYS A 15 16.93 6.00 -14.14
C CYS A 15 15.91 5.85 -15.27
N HIS A 16 16.18 4.93 -16.19
CA HIS A 16 15.33 4.62 -17.35
C HIS A 16 13.85 4.39 -16.98
N TYR A 17 13.58 3.58 -15.94
CA TYR A 17 12.22 3.31 -15.47
C TYR A 17 11.52 4.55 -14.92
N PHE A 18 12.25 5.43 -14.24
CA PHE A 18 11.68 6.67 -13.71
C PHE A 18 11.24 7.59 -14.86
N ARG A 19 12.08 7.73 -15.89
CA ARG A 19 11.77 8.53 -17.09
C ARG A 19 10.54 8.00 -17.84
N GLN A 20 10.30 6.69 -17.80
CA GLN A 20 9.11 6.05 -18.37
C GLN A 20 7.88 6.07 -17.44
N ARG A 21 7.89 6.81 -16.33
CA ARG A 21 6.82 6.81 -15.31
C ARG A 21 6.58 5.44 -14.65
N ARG A 22 7.51 4.50 -14.77
CA ARG A 22 7.46 3.15 -14.16
C ARG A 22 8.24 3.12 -12.85
N LYS A 23 7.92 4.05 -11.94
CA LYS A 23 8.65 4.29 -10.68
C LYS A 23 8.83 3.03 -9.82
N SER A 24 7.84 2.13 -9.81
CA SER A 24 7.90 0.88 -9.04
C SER A 24 9.01 -0.08 -9.49
N LEU A 25 9.57 0.11 -10.69
CA LEU A 25 10.66 -0.70 -11.25
C LEU A 25 12.03 -0.03 -11.09
N CYS A 26 12.10 1.11 -10.38
CA CYS A 26 13.34 1.83 -10.16
C CYS A 26 14.42 0.91 -9.57
N VAL A 27 15.53 0.75 -10.27
CA VAL A 27 16.63 -0.13 -9.86
C VAL A 27 17.43 0.42 -8.68
N ASN A 28 17.36 1.73 -8.46
CA ASN A 28 18.02 2.42 -7.35
C ASN A 28 17.05 2.72 -6.19
N CYS A 29 15.83 2.18 -6.24
CA CYS A 29 14.86 2.35 -5.17
C CYS A 29 15.18 1.41 -4.01
N CYS A 30 14.92 1.88 -2.79
CA CYS A 30 14.96 1.04 -1.60
C CYS A 30 13.86 1.40 -0.61
N PHE A 31 13.12 0.42 -0.10
CA PHE A 31 12.14 0.71 0.95
C PHE A 31 12.85 1.20 2.21
N ARG A 32 12.32 2.31 2.75
CA ARG A 32 12.88 2.96 3.93
C ARG A 32 12.79 2.10 5.19
N GLU A 33 12.01 1.03 5.20
CA GLU A 33 11.90 0.08 6.33
C GLU A 33 12.78 -1.18 6.15
N SER A 34 13.92 -1.08 5.46
CA SER A 34 14.92 -2.16 5.31
C SER A 34 14.46 -3.42 4.55
N ILE A 35 13.51 -3.29 3.62
CA ILE A 35 13.21 -4.34 2.63
C ILE A 35 13.89 -3.96 1.31
N SER A 36 15.01 -4.61 1.01
CA SER A 36 15.68 -4.50 -0.28
C SER A 36 15.17 -5.59 -1.22
N LEU A 37 14.76 -5.20 -2.44
CA LEU A 37 14.32 -6.14 -3.49
C LEU A 37 15.50 -6.90 -4.15
N SER A 38 16.75 -6.66 -3.75
CA SER A 38 17.88 -7.50 -4.15
C SER A 38 19.00 -7.52 -3.11
N SER A 39 19.74 -8.63 -3.05
CA SER A 39 20.86 -8.85 -2.13
C SER A 39 22.01 -7.86 -2.33
N GLN A 40 22.30 -7.50 -3.58
CA GLN A 40 23.30 -6.47 -3.93
C GLN A 40 22.91 -5.06 -3.45
N ARG A 41 21.63 -4.78 -3.22
CA ARG A 41 21.12 -3.43 -2.89
C ARG A 41 21.11 -3.12 -1.39
N VAL A 42 21.20 -4.12 -0.51
CA VAL A 42 21.16 -3.94 0.95
C VAL A 42 22.24 -2.95 1.45
N ARG A 43 23.47 -3.01 0.91
CA ARG A 43 24.56 -2.09 1.28
C ARG A 43 24.30 -0.64 0.87
N ARG A 44 23.69 -0.41 -0.30
CA ARG A 44 23.36 0.93 -0.81
C ARG A 44 22.15 1.53 -0.08
N CYS A 45 21.30 0.67 0.47
CA CYS A 45 20.08 1.01 1.22
C CYS A 45 20.29 1.32 2.70
N ALA A 46 21.41 0.88 3.30
CA ALA A 46 21.64 1.02 4.73
C ALA A 46 21.39 2.45 5.29
N PRO A 47 21.77 3.54 4.58
CA PRO A 47 21.51 4.91 5.04
C PRO A 47 20.04 5.34 4.94
N ALA A 48 19.23 4.68 4.11
CA ALA A 48 17.83 5.04 3.85
C ALA A 48 16.86 4.42 4.87
N THR A 49 17.37 3.71 5.88
CA THR A 49 16.55 3.05 6.90
C THR A 49 15.89 4.09 7.81
N ILE A 50 14.63 4.42 7.50
CA ILE A 50 13.70 5.02 8.46
C ILE A 50 13.47 3.98 9.54
N ARG A 51 14.11 4.18 10.69
CA ARG A 51 13.68 3.55 11.94
C ARG A 51 12.51 4.40 12.43
N SER A 52 11.30 3.83 12.46
CA SER A 52 10.07 4.51 12.92
C SER A 52 10.13 5.06 14.35
N THR A 53 11.22 4.79 15.07
CA THR A 53 11.51 5.27 16.42
C THR A 53 12.22 6.63 16.47
N VAL A 54 12.63 7.21 15.33
CA VAL A 54 13.35 8.49 15.30
C VAL A 54 12.34 9.64 15.21
N ARG A 55 12.54 10.70 16.01
CA ARG A 55 11.63 11.86 16.05
C ARG A 55 11.70 12.75 14.80
N VAL A 56 12.85 12.80 14.15
CA VAL A 56 13.12 13.66 12.99
C VAL A 56 13.83 12.85 11.90
N HIS A 57 13.33 12.94 10.67
CA HIS A 57 13.94 12.32 9.50
C HIS A 57 14.41 13.38 8.52
N HIS A 58 15.66 13.26 8.06
CA HIS A 58 16.15 14.02 6.92
C HIS A 58 15.87 13.26 5.64
N ILE A 59 15.13 13.87 4.72
CA ILE A 59 14.70 13.25 3.47
C ILE A 59 15.37 14.01 2.32
N ALA A 60 16.21 13.30 1.56
CA ALA A 60 16.98 13.89 0.46
C ALA A 60 16.21 13.98 -0.88
N SER A 61 15.02 13.37 -0.97
CA SER A 61 14.22 13.29 -2.21
C SER A 61 12.81 13.88 -2.03
N PRO A 62 12.19 14.44 -3.09
CA PRO A 62 10.83 14.99 -3.04
C PRO A 62 9.75 13.89 -3.06
N ASP A 63 10.02 12.73 -2.44
CA ASP A 63 9.07 11.62 -2.36
C ASP A 63 8.11 11.84 -1.18
N PHE A 64 7.43 12.99 -1.18
CA PHE A 64 6.39 13.34 -0.22
C PHE A 64 5.17 13.94 -0.94
N ALA A 65 4.01 13.81 -0.31
CA ALA A 65 2.75 14.37 -0.78
C ALA A 65 2.13 15.22 0.34
N ALA A 66 1.41 16.28 -0.05
CA ALA A 66 0.62 17.05 0.90
C ALA A 66 -0.41 16.15 1.59
N LEU A 67 -0.48 16.20 2.92
CA LEU A 67 -1.42 15.43 3.72
C LEU A 67 -2.64 16.30 4.05
N PRO A 68 -3.86 15.94 3.60
CA PRO A 68 -5.07 16.68 3.91
C PRO A 68 -5.30 16.80 5.42
N PRO A 69 -5.91 17.91 5.90
CA PRO A 69 -6.15 18.12 7.32
C PRO A 69 -7.08 17.07 7.94
N SER A 70 -7.98 16.49 7.12
CA SER A 70 -8.92 15.43 7.50
C SER A 70 -8.27 14.09 7.84
N ILE A 71 -7.01 13.86 7.43
CA ILE A 71 -6.30 12.60 7.69
C ILE A 71 -5.30 12.81 8.82
N GLY A 72 -5.57 12.24 9.99
CA GLY A 72 -4.65 12.26 11.12
C GLY A 72 -3.33 11.53 10.82
N PHE A 73 -2.24 11.94 11.47
CA PHE A 73 -0.91 11.37 11.23
C PHE A 73 -0.82 9.86 11.48
N ALA A 74 -1.53 9.34 12.48
CA ALA A 74 -1.58 7.91 12.77
C ALA A 74 -2.22 7.11 11.62
N THR A 75 -3.22 7.68 10.94
CA THR A 75 -3.82 7.06 9.75
C THR A 75 -2.88 7.19 8.56
N ALA A 76 -2.28 8.39 8.39
CA ALA A 76 -1.35 8.68 7.30
C ALA A 76 -0.13 7.74 7.30
N SER A 77 0.41 7.38 8.47
CA SER A 77 1.55 6.47 8.57
C SER A 77 1.27 5.07 8.02
N ARG A 78 0.00 4.67 7.92
CA ARG A 78 -0.42 3.36 7.38
C ARG A 78 -0.71 3.39 5.87
N LEU A 79 -0.66 4.55 5.24
CA LEU A 79 -0.96 4.69 3.80
C LEU A 79 0.00 3.90 2.91
N GLY A 80 1.21 3.55 3.39
CA GLY A 80 2.12 2.68 2.64
C GLY A 80 1.53 1.29 2.36
N TYR A 81 0.88 0.67 3.37
CA TYR A 81 0.22 -0.62 3.21
C TYR A 81 -1.02 -0.54 2.32
N ILE A 82 -1.79 0.54 2.45
CA ILE A 82 -2.98 0.80 1.63
C ILE A 82 -2.58 1.03 0.17
N GLY A 83 -1.51 1.81 -0.05
CA GLY A 83 -0.95 2.11 -1.37
C GLY A 83 -0.42 0.86 -2.08
N ALA A 84 0.19 -0.07 -1.35
CA ALA A 84 0.61 -1.35 -1.90
C ALA A 84 -0.58 -2.17 -2.43
N SER A 85 -1.66 -2.28 -1.63
CA SER A 85 -2.90 -2.93 -2.07
C SER A 85 -3.52 -2.24 -3.28
N PHE A 86 -3.60 -0.91 -3.27
CA PHE A 86 -4.12 -0.12 -4.39
C PHE A 86 -3.32 -0.37 -5.68
N ALA A 87 -1.99 -0.31 -5.60
CA ALA A 87 -1.11 -0.56 -6.74
C ALA A 87 -1.26 -1.98 -7.29
N GLY A 88 -1.41 -2.99 -6.43
CA GLY A 88 -1.67 -4.37 -6.84
C GLY A 88 -3.00 -4.52 -7.60
N LEU A 89 -4.08 -3.95 -7.07
CA LEU A 89 -5.40 -4.00 -7.69
C LEU A 89 -5.46 -3.24 -9.02
N LYS A 90 -4.77 -2.09 -9.12
CA LYS A 90 -4.63 -1.34 -10.38
C LYS A 90 -3.88 -2.16 -11.44
N LYS A 91 -2.79 -2.85 -11.05
CA LYS A 91 -2.05 -3.74 -11.96
C LYS A 91 -2.87 -4.95 -12.40
N ALA A 92 -3.73 -5.47 -11.52
CA ALA A 92 -4.67 -6.53 -11.84
C ALA A 92 -5.92 -6.05 -12.62
N ILE A 93 -6.03 -4.74 -12.89
CA ILE A 93 -7.13 -4.13 -13.64
C ILE A 93 -8.49 -4.48 -13.00
N VAL A 94 -8.55 -4.40 -11.67
CA VAL A 94 -9.79 -4.63 -10.92
C VAL A 94 -10.78 -3.49 -11.18
N GLY A 95 -12.03 -3.85 -11.43
CA GLY A 95 -13.13 -2.92 -11.71
C GLY A 95 -14.46 -3.64 -11.97
N PRO A 96 -15.45 -2.95 -12.56
CA PRO A 96 -16.75 -3.53 -12.88
C PRO A 96 -16.65 -4.81 -13.73
N GLY A 97 -17.51 -5.78 -13.43
CA GLY A 97 -17.55 -7.09 -14.08
C GLY A 97 -16.47 -8.07 -13.61
N LYS A 98 -15.51 -7.64 -12.78
CA LYS A 98 -14.46 -8.52 -12.24
C LYS A 98 -14.89 -9.14 -10.91
N THR A 99 -14.44 -10.38 -10.71
CA THR A 99 -14.50 -11.10 -9.43
C THR A 99 -13.08 -11.24 -8.89
N LEU A 100 -12.89 -10.93 -7.62
CA LEU A 100 -11.59 -10.92 -6.96
C LEU A 100 -11.57 -11.86 -5.75
N LEU A 101 -10.48 -12.58 -5.56
CA LEU A 101 -10.20 -13.35 -4.35
C LEU A 101 -9.05 -12.70 -3.57
N ILE A 102 -9.25 -12.45 -2.27
CA ILE A 102 -8.24 -11.88 -1.37
C ILE A 102 -7.91 -12.92 -0.30
N ASN A 103 -6.75 -13.56 -0.45
CA ASN A 103 -6.18 -14.39 0.60
C ASN A 103 -5.59 -13.51 1.70
N GLY A 104 -6.04 -13.67 2.94
CA GLY A 104 -5.59 -12.83 4.05
C GLY A 104 -6.43 -11.58 4.25
N ALA A 105 -7.74 -11.65 3.97
CA ALA A 105 -8.63 -10.48 3.93
C ALA A 105 -8.73 -9.68 5.25
N THR A 106 -8.38 -10.27 6.39
CA THR A 106 -8.41 -9.59 7.69
C THR A 106 -7.08 -8.94 8.09
N GLY A 107 -6.03 -9.09 7.29
CA GLY A 107 -4.76 -8.38 7.51
C GLY A 107 -4.86 -6.91 7.11
N ILE A 108 -3.92 -6.06 7.51
CA ILE A 108 -3.92 -4.62 7.18
C ILE A 108 -4.05 -4.40 5.67
N SER A 109 -3.21 -5.05 4.87
CA SER A 109 -3.28 -4.97 3.41
C SER A 109 -4.54 -5.63 2.82
N GLY A 110 -5.00 -6.74 3.41
CA GLY A 110 -6.17 -7.47 2.93
C GLY A 110 -7.47 -6.70 3.11
N TYR A 111 -7.64 -6.08 4.28
CA TYR A 111 -8.80 -5.26 4.60
C TYR A 111 -8.86 -4.04 3.66
N ALA A 112 -7.71 -3.36 3.49
CA ALA A 112 -7.59 -2.27 2.54
C ALA A 112 -7.90 -2.73 1.11
N ALA A 113 -7.42 -3.90 0.69
CA ALA A 113 -7.68 -4.44 -0.64
C ALA A 113 -9.18 -4.68 -0.90
N VAL A 114 -9.93 -5.20 0.09
CA VAL A 114 -11.40 -5.37 -0.04
C VAL A 114 -12.08 -4.01 -0.23
N ALA A 115 -11.79 -3.05 0.65
CA ALA A 115 -12.38 -1.71 0.58
C ALA A 115 -12.05 -1.00 -0.74
N ILE A 116 -10.80 -1.08 -1.19
CA ILE A 116 -10.35 -0.50 -2.46
C ILE A 116 -11.05 -1.20 -3.64
N ALA A 117 -11.15 -2.54 -3.64
CA ALA A 117 -11.81 -3.26 -4.72
C ALA A 117 -13.27 -2.85 -4.88
N LEU A 118 -13.98 -2.64 -3.77
CA LEU A 118 -15.35 -2.10 -3.77
C LEU A 118 -15.40 -0.69 -4.39
N GLY A 119 -14.50 0.20 -3.96
CA GLY A 119 -14.38 1.56 -4.49
C GLY A 119 -13.99 1.64 -5.97
N LEU A 120 -13.22 0.67 -6.46
CA LEU A 120 -12.91 0.50 -7.89
C LEU A 120 -14.07 -0.09 -8.69
N GLY A 121 -15.17 -0.49 -8.03
CA GLY A 121 -16.35 -1.03 -8.70
C GLY A 121 -16.34 -2.55 -8.91
N CYS A 122 -15.48 -3.31 -8.24
CA CYS A 122 -15.41 -4.78 -8.38
C CYS A 122 -16.75 -5.46 -8.07
N THR A 123 -17.30 -6.23 -9.00
CA THR A 123 -18.64 -6.81 -8.86
C THR A 123 -18.73 -7.74 -7.66
N LYS A 124 -17.73 -8.59 -7.46
CA LYS A 124 -17.71 -9.55 -6.35
C LYS A 124 -16.31 -9.71 -5.78
N THR A 125 -16.18 -9.62 -4.46
CA THR A 125 -14.91 -9.80 -3.75
C THR A 125 -15.07 -10.90 -2.71
N SER A 126 -14.26 -11.95 -2.83
CA SER A 126 -14.21 -13.04 -1.86
C SER A 126 -13.00 -12.87 -0.94
N GLY A 127 -13.21 -12.82 0.37
CA GLY A 127 -12.14 -12.77 1.37
C GLY A 127 -11.96 -14.10 2.07
N ILE A 128 -10.71 -14.59 2.17
CA ILE A 128 -10.38 -15.81 2.90
C ILE A 128 -9.52 -15.51 4.13
N ARG A 129 -9.91 -16.04 5.29
CA ARG A 129 -9.07 -16.13 6.50
C ARG A 129 -9.64 -17.09 7.54
N ARG A 130 -8.75 -17.71 8.32
CA ARG A 130 -9.08 -18.55 9.48
C ARG A 130 -9.89 -17.86 10.59
N ASN A 131 -9.67 -16.56 10.84
CA ASN A 131 -10.33 -15.86 11.96
C ASN A 131 -11.71 -15.34 11.52
N LYS A 132 -12.75 -16.08 11.91
CA LYS A 132 -14.16 -15.79 11.56
C LYS A 132 -14.66 -14.45 12.08
N ILE A 133 -14.21 -14.02 13.27
CA ILE A 133 -14.67 -12.77 13.91
C ILE A 133 -14.22 -11.57 13.07
N HIS A 134 -12.93 -11.52 12.72
CA HIS A 134 -12.41 -10.43 11.90
C HIS A 134 -12.92 -10.51 10.45
N LEU A 135 -13.23 -11.73 9.98
CA LEU A 135 -13.76 -11.92 8.63
C LEU A 135 -15.21 -11.41 8.52
N ALA A 136 -16.02 -11.53 9.58
CA ALA A 136 -17.35 -10.92 9.63
C ALA A 136 -17.29 -9.40 9.44
N VAL A 137 -16.35 -8.72 10.11
CA VAL A 137 -16.12 -7.26 9.95
C VAL A 137 -15.77 -6.90 8.50
N VAL A 138 -15.06 -7.77 7.78
CA VAL A 138 -14.76 -7.58 6.35
C VAL A 138 -16.02 -7.75 5.51
N GLY A 139 -16.88 -8.72 5.83
CA GLY A 139 -18.17 -8.92 5.16
C GLY A 139 -19.08 -7.69 5.27
N ASP A 140 -19.09 -7.06 6.44
CA ASP A 140 -19.94 -5.88 6.72
C ASP A 140 -19.55 -4.62 5.93
N LEU A 141 -18.40 -4.61 5.25
CA LEU A 141 -18.00 -3.53 4.34
C LEU A 141 -18.97 -3.34 3.17
N SER A 142 -19.78 -4.34 2.83
CA SER A 142 -20.78 -4.23 1.77
C SER A 142 -22.09 -4.94 2.12
N LYS A 143 -23.12 -4.14 2.41
CA LYS A 143 -24.48 -4.63 2.66
C LYS A 143 -25.19 -5.18 1.42
N SER A 144 -24.64 -4.95 0.22
CA SER A 144 -25.22 -5.39 -1.05
C SER A 144 -24.80 -6.82 -1.46
N GLY A 145 -24.17 -7.58 -0.57
CA GLY A 145 -23.71 -8.94 -0.85
C GLY A 145 -22.52 -9.04 -1.82
N ARG A 146 -21.84 -7.92 -2.13
CA ARG A 146 -20.67 -7.89 -3.02
C ARG A 146 -19.43 -8.46 -2.36
N VAL A 147 -19.39 -8.54 -1.03
CA VAL A 147 -18.32 -9.19 -0.28
C VAL A 147 -18.81 -10.54 0.21
N VAL A 148 -18.06 -11.60 -0.12
CA VAL A 148 -18.29 -12.96 0.36
C VAL A 148 -17.11 -13.38 1.21
N THR A 149 -17.37 -14.00 2.34
CA THR A 149 -16.33 -14.42 3.29
C THR A 149 -16.28 -15.93 3.39
N VAL A 150 -15.10 -16.52 3.28
CA VAL A 150 -14.88 -17.96 3.40
C VAL A 150 -13.80 -18.21 4.46
N SER A 151 -14.11 -18.99 5.49
CA SER A 151 -13.23 -19.23 6.64
C SER A 151 -12.47 -20.54 6.54
#